data_AF-A0A9W7ICP7-F1
#
_entry.id   AF-A0A9W7ICP7-F1
#
_cell.length_a   1.000
_cell.length_b   1.000
_cell.length_c   1.000
_cell.angle_alpha   90.00
_cell.angle_beta   90.00
_cell.angle_gamma   90.00
#
_symmetry.space_group_name_H-M   'P 1'
#
loop_
_entity.id
_entity.type
_entity.pdbx_description
1 polymer ?
#
loop_
_entity_poly.entity_id
_entity_poly.type
_entity_poly.pdbx_seq_one_letter_code
_entity_poly.pdbx_strand_id
1 'polypeptide(L)'
;MDVSSVACNQSWSISEDSLRRYVRFASESCVQELLMSASSGNSSCGDGWKILTLDNGVEISKRRSGSLHIFRSRWLLRSVSPQQFITVANAIDAAKQWDPDLVEARYIKDVEDNLSIVLLKFGENSKPLFRKREFIVYERRETMEDGTLVVAVASLPKEIAAGLLPKQNNAIRGLLVQSGWVVEKLEDLNSCVVTYVVQLDPAGWLPKYFVNRLSTKLVMIIENLRKLVQPNPPR
;
A
#
# COMPACT_ATOMS: atom_id res chain seq x y z
N MET A 1 0.89 -53.19 -16.52
CA MET A 1 1.84 -52.32 -15.83
C MET A 1 1.19 -50.95 -15.80
N ASP A 2 0.40 -50.67 -14.76
CA ASP A 2 -0.25 -49.37 -14.59
C ASP A 2 0.72 -48.42 -13.90
N VAL A 3 1.14 -47.38 -14.63
CA VAL A 3 1.89 -46.26 -14.07
C VAL A 3 0.86 -45.29 -13.50
N SER A 4 0.44 -45.54 -12.27
CA SER A 4 -0.33 -44.58 -11.48
C SER A 4 0.51 -43.32 -11.27
N SER A 5 0.12 -42.23 -11.94
CA SER A 5 0.69 -40.91 -11.78
C SER A 5 0.45 -40.43 -10.35
N VAL A 6 1.50 -40.41 -9.53
CA VAL A 6 1.48 -39.77 -8.21
C VAL A 6 1.35 -38.27 -8.46
N ALA A 7 0.13 -37.76 -8.33
CA ALA A 7 -0.11 -36.33 -8.25
C ALA A 7 0.64 -35.81 -7.01
N CYS A 8 1.75 -35.11 -7.25
CA CYS A 8 2.57 -34.54 -6.20
C CYS A 8 1.83 -33.33 -5.61
N ASN A 9 0.90 -33.60 -4.69
CA ASN A 9 0.21 -32.60 -3.91
C ASN A 9 1.10 -32.16 -2.73
N GLN A 10 2.34 -31.75 -3.04
CA GLN A 10 3.22 -31.16 -2.04
C GLN A 10 2.66 -29.79 -1.67
N SER A 11 1.97 -29.76 -0.54
CA SER A 11 1.59 -28.52 0.15
C SER A 11 2.90 -27.87 0.59
N TRP A 12 3.42 -26.96 -0.23
CA TRP A 12 4.63 -26.21 0.10
C TRP A 12 4.33 -25.38 1.34
N SER A 13 4.97 -25.74 2.47
CA SER A 13 4.87 -25.00 3.72
C SER A 13 6.20 -24.31 3.97
N ILE A 14 6.17 -22.99 4.04
CA ILE A 14 7.32 -22.19 4.48
C ILE A 14 7.44 -22.33 5.99
N SER A 15 8.66 -22.51 6.51
CA SER A 15 8.87 -22.49 7.96
C SER A 15 8.61 -21.09 8.52
N GLU A 16 8.24 -21.03 9.80
CA GLU A 16 8.02 -19.78 10.53
C GLU A 16 9.24 -18.85 10.49
N ASP A 17 10.45 -19.41 10.64
CA ASP A 17 11.69 -18.63 10.59
C ASP A 17 11.98 -18.10 9.19
N SER A 18 11.74 -18.91 8.15
CA SER A 18 11.91 -18.47 6.77
C SER A 18 10.91 -17.38 6.39
N LEU A 19 9.66 -17.52 6.83
CA LEU A 19 8.65 -16.49 6.65
C LEU A 19 9.06 -15.20 7.34
N ARG A 20 9.44 -15.26 8.63
CA ARG A 20 9.87 -14.09 9.41
C ARG A 20 11.04 -13.37 8.74
N ARG A 21 12.09 -14.09 8.36
CA ARG A 21 13.27 -13.52 7.68
C ARG A 21 12.90 -12.86 6.36
N TYR A 22 12.07 -13.53 5.55
CA TYR A 22 11.62 -13.00 4.28
C TYR A 22 10.82 -11.71 4.47
N VAL A 23 9.80 -11.72 5.33
CA VAL A 23 8.91 -10.58 5.52
C VAL A 23 9.68 -9.41 6.12
N ARG A 24 10.60 -9.65 7.07
CA ARG A 24 11.48 -8.63 7.61
C ARG A 24 12.29 -7.94 6.52
N PHE A 25 13.06 -8.71 5.74
CA PHE A 25 13.89 -8.18 4.65
C PHE A 25 13.07 -7.44 3.58
N ALA A 26 11.95 -8.02 3.16
CA ALA A 26 11.07 -7.42 2.15
C ALA A 26 10.47 -6.09 2.66
N SER A 27 10.07 -6.05 3.93
CA SER A 27 9.49 -4.87 4.54
C SER A 27 10.49 -3.74 4.75
N GLU A 28 11.73 -4.05 5.15
CA GLU A 28 12.82 -3.07 5.24
C GLU A 28 13.12 -2.47 3.86
N SER A 29 13.19 -3.30 2.82
CA SER A 29 13.37 -2.84 1.44
C SER A 29 12.24 -1.91 0.99
N CYS A 30 10.99 -2.24 1.34
CA CYS A 30 9.84 -1.40 1.02
C CYS A 30 9.88 -0.05 1.74
N VAL A 31 10.28 -0.02 3.02
CA VAL A 31 10.50 1.23 3.78
C VAL A 31 11.52 2.13 3.07
N GLN A 32 12.66 1.56 2.64
CA GLN A 32 13.69 2.32 1.94
C GLN A 32 13.19 2.90 0.61
N GLU A 33 12.46 2.12 -0.19
CA GLU A 33 11.87 2.58 -1.46
C GLU A 33 10.83 3.71 -1.26
N LEU A 34 10.05 3.64 -0.19
CA LEU A 34 9.09 4.70 0.17
C LEU A 34 9.81 5.98 0.57
N LEU A 35 10.84 5.89 1.41
CA LEU A 35 11.67 7.03 1.80
C LEU A 35 12.36 7.67 0.59
N MET A 36 12.93 6.86 -0.32
CA MET A 36 13.52 7.33 -1.57
C MET A 36 12.50 7.98 -2.52
N SER A 37 11.24 7.54 -2.46
CA SER A 37 10.16 8.13 -3.27
C SER A 37 9.63 9.44 -2.67
N ALA A 38 9.76 9.60 -1.35
CA ALA A 38 9.36 10.79 -0.60
C ALA A 38 10.44 11.88 -0.57
N SER A 39 11.73 11.52 -0.64
CA SER A 39 12.81 12.50 -0.68
C SER A 39 12.65 13.39 -1.92
N SER A 40 12.46 14.68 -1.67
CA SER A 40 12.34 15.67 -2.73
C SER A 40 13.72 15.89 -3.31
N GLY A 41 14.01 15.22 -4.41
CA GLY A 41 15.25 15.43 -5.16
C GLY A 41 15.28 16.84 -5.70
N ASN A 42 16.05 17.72 -5.06
CA ASN A 42 16.57 18.95 -5.66
C ASN A 42 17.61 18.63 -6.76
N SER A 43 17.49 17.46 -7.40
CA SER A 43 18.44 16.94 -8.36
C SER A 43 18.14 17.57 -9.72
N SER A 44 19.12 18.32 -10.21
CA SER A 44 19.18 18.88 -11.56
C SER A 44 19.07 17.84 -12.70
N CYS A 45 19.01 16.56 -12.35
CA CYS A 45 18.66 15.46 -13.24
C CYS A 45 17.30 14.89 -12.76
N GLY A 46 16.26 15.00 -13.60
CA GLY A 46 14.90 14.65 -13.23
C GLY A 46 14.79 13.24 -12.66
N ASP A 47 14.23 13.15 -11.45
CA ASP A 47 13.95 11.95 -10.64
C ASP A 47 13.00 10.91 -11.29
N GLY A 48 12.66 11.10 -12.56
CA GLY A 48 11.75 10.27 -13.35
C GLY A 48 10.27 10.47 -13.00
N TRP A 49 9.95 11.29 -12.00
CA TRP A 49 8.57 11.60 -11.63
C TRP A 49 8.00 12.68 -12.55
N LYS A 50 6.83 12.39 -13.12
CA LYS A 50 6.06 13.31 -13.96
C LYS A 50 4.81 13.74 -13.21
N ILE A 51 4.70 15.03 -12.90
CA ILE A 51 3.51 15.62 -12.28
C ILE A 51 2.33 15.46 -13.25
N LEU A 52 1.23 14.92 -12.74
CA LEU A 52 -0.04 14.72 -13.44
C LEU A 52 -1.04 15.82 -13.12
N THR A 53 -1.13 16.17 -11.84
CA THR A 53 -2.16 17.06 -11.33
C THR A 53 -1.65 17.70 -10.06
N LEU A 54 -1.97 18.98 -9.90
CA LEU A 54 -1.84 19.72 -8.66
C LEU A 54 -3.24 20.24 -8.36
N ASP A 55 -3.93 19.64 -7.40
CA ASP A 55 -5.31 20.02 -7.04
C ASP A 55 -5.43 20.13 -5.52
N ASN A 56 -6.09 21.18 -5.04
CA ASN A 56 -6.34 21.43 -3.61
C ASN A 56 -5.10 21.32 -2.69
N GLY A 57 -3.89 21.57 -3.20
CA GLY A 57 -2.62 21.45 -2.47
C GLY A 57 -2.01 20.04 -2.45
N VAL A 58 -2.63 19.07 -3.14
CA VAL A 58 -2.11 17.72 -3.36
C VAL A 58 -1.40 17.67 -4.72
N GLU A 59 -0.12 17.34 -4.71
CA GLU A 59 0.64 17.03 -5.92
C GLU A 59 0.51 15.53 -6.21
N ILE A 60 0.07 15.17 -7.41
CA ILE A 60 0.09 13.79 -7.89
C ILE A 60 1.13 13.68 -9.00
N SER A 61 2.08 12.77 -8.83
CA SER A 61 3.08 12.43 -9.83
C SER A 61 3.08 10.93 -10.14
N LYS A 62 3.61 10.58 -11.31
CA LYS A 62 3.82 9.18 -11.72
C LYS A 62 5.22 8.97 -12.26
N ARG A 63 5.77 7.79 -12.05
CA ARG A 63 7.03 7.33 -12.66
C ARG A 63 6.81 5.96 -13.29
N ARG A 64 7.57 5.66 -14.33
CA ARG A 64 7.54 4.33 -14.96
C ARG A 64 8.43 3.38 -14.17
N SER A 65 7.92 2.21 -13.81
CA SER A 65 8.64 1.14 -13.10
C SER A 65 8.43 -0.17 -13.85
N GLY A 66 9.38 -0.51 -14.73
CA GLY A 66 9.26 -1.66 -15.64
C GLY A 66 8.04 -1.56 -16.57
N SER A 67 7.14 -2.54 -16.48
CA SER A 67 5.87 -2.61 -17.22
C SER A 67 4.71 -1.85 -16.54
N LEU A 68 4.89 -1.44 -15.28
CA LEU A 68 3.88 -0.78 -14.45
C LEU A 68 4.23 0.70 -14.25
N HIS A 69 3.27 1.44 -13.67
CA HIS A 69 3.51 2.80 -13.19
C HIS A 69 3.45 2.79 -11.67
N ILE A 70 4.36 3.55 -11.07
CA ILE A 70 4.29 3.93 -9.66
C ILE A 70 3.70 5.34 -9.60
N PHE A 71 2.80 5.55 -8.65
CA PHE A 71 2.16 6.84 -8.41
C PHE A 71 2.55 7.34 -7.03
N ARG A 72 2.68 8.65 -6.92
CA ARG A 72 2.97 9.36 -5.68
C ARG A 72 1.99 10.50 -5.55
N SER A 73 1.39 10.65 -4.38
CA SER A 73 0.73 11.88 -3.98
C SER A 73 1.47 12.49 -2.81
N ARG A 74 1.79 13.77 -2.89
CA ARG A 74 2.43 14.54 -1.81
C ARG A 74 1.49 15.65 -1.38
N TRP A 75 1.32 15.81 -0.08
CA TRP A 75 0.40 16.80 0.47
C TRP A 75 0.96 17.46 1.73
N LEU A 76 0.86 18.78 1.76
CA LEU A 76 1.12 19.60 2.94
C LEU A 76 -0.15 19.72 3.79
N LEU A 77 -0.09 19.11 4.97
CA LEU A 77 -1.14 19.12 5.97
C LEU A 77 -0.81 20.15 7.06
N ARG A 78 -1.57 21.26 7.09
CA ARG A 78 -1.44 22.29 8.14
C ARG A 78 -2.31 21.96 9.34
N SER A 79 -1.81 22.23 10.54
CA SER A 79 -2.57 22.01 11.79
C SER A 79 -3.00 20.56 12.02
N VAL A 80 -2.26 19.61 11.47
CA VAL A 80 -2.37 18.16 11.67
C VAL A 80 -0.98 17.62 12.00
N SER A 81 -0.83 16.98 13.17
CA SER A 81 0.43 16.33 13.52
C SER A 81 0.60 14.98 12.79
N PRO A 82 1.84 14.50 12.61
CA PRO A 82 2.10 13.17 12.07
C PRO A 82 1.31 12.07 12.79
N GLN A 83 1.23 12.14 14.13
CA GLN A 83 0.53 11.17 14.96
C GLN A 83 -0.98 11.20 14.69
N GLN A 84 -1.59 12.39 14.58
CA GLN A 84 -3.02 12.51 14.27
C GLN A 84 -3.35 11.90 12.91
N PHE A 85 -2.52 12.15 11.90
CA PHE A 85 -2.70 11.56 10.57
C PHE A 85 -2.58 10.04 10.63
N ILE A 86 -1.54 9.53 11.28
CA ILE A 86 -1.27 8.10 11.38
C ILE A 86 -2.36 7.35 12.15
N THR A 87 -2.98 7.94 13.18
CA THR A 87 -4.13 7.32 13.85
C THR A 87 -5.30 7.03 12.89
N VAL A 88 -5.54 7.90 11.90
CA VAL A 88 -6.60 7.71 10.90
C VAL A 88 -6.15 6.78 9.77
N ALA A 89 -4.88 6.85 9.37
CA ALA A 89 -4.32 6.02 8.29
C ALA A 89 -4.07 4.56 8.70
N ASN A 90 -3.70 4.29 9.96
CA ASN A 90 -3.27 2.95 10.43
C ASN A 90 -4.38 2.07 10.95
N ALA A 91 -5.55 2.62 11.26
CA ALA A 91 -6.65 1.78 11.69
C ALA A 91 -7.12 0.98 10.46
N ILE A 92 -6.69 -0.27 10.36
CA ILE A 92 -7.21 -1.27 9.42
C ILE A 92 -8.75 -1.30 9.46
N ASP A 93 -9.34 -1.00 10.62
CA ASP A 93 -10.79 -0.80 10.80
C ASP A 93 -11.30 0.58 10.31
N ALA A 94 -10.47 1.64 10.38
CA ALA A 94 -10.76 2.92 9.76
C ALA A 94 -10.52 2.91 8.24
N ALA A 95 -9.77 1.96 7.70
CA ALA A 95 -9.57 1.80 6.27
C ALA A 95 -10.90 1.63 5.53
N LYS A 96 -11.88 0.97 6.16
CA LYS A 96 -13.26 0.90 5.66
C LYS A 96 -13.98 2.26 5.63
N GLN A 97 -13.58 3.21 6.48
CA GLN A 97 -14.20 4.54 6.57
C GLN A 97 -13.76 5.44 5.42
N TRP A 98 -12.53 5.30 4.94
CA TRP A 98 -11.99 6.09 3.84
C TRP A 98 -11.90 5.36 2.49
N ASP A 99 -11.93 4.02 2.50
CA ASP A 99 -12.04 3.15 1.33
C ASP A 99 -13.36 2.35 1.35
N PRO A 100 -14.43 2.85 0.70
CA PRO A 100 -15.71 2.12 0.63
C PRO A 100 -15.63 0.83 -0.19
N ASP A 101 -14.59 0.65 -1.00
CA ASP A 101 -14.43 -0.57 -1.79
C ASP A 101 -13.83 -1.71 -0.93
N LEU A 102 -13.16 -1.40 0.20
CA LEU A 102 -12.59 -2.35 1.14
C LEU A 102 -13.66 -2.91 2.11
N VAL A 103 -14.04 -4.17 1.95
CA VAL A 103 -15.12 -4.81 2.75
C VAL A 103 -14.60 -5.63 3.92
N GLU A 104 -13.38 -6.17 3.81
CA GLU A 104 -12.73 -6.94 4.87
C GLU A 104 -11.27 -6.53 4.95
N ALA A 105 -10.81 -6.29 6.16
CA ALA A 105 -9.41 -6.11 6.48
C ALA A 105 -9.16 -6.92 7.76
N ARG A 106 -8.36 -7.99 7.66
CA ARG A 106 -8.24 -9.01 8.70
C ARG A 106 -6.78 -9.35 8.94
N TYR A 107 -6.32 -9.20 10.19
CA TYR A 107 -5.01 -9.68 10.60
C TYR A 107 -4.93 -11.20 10.45
N ILE A 108 -3.92 -11.67 9.73
CA ILE A 108 -3.62 -13.09 9.56
C ILE A 108 -2.61 -13.54 10.62
N LYS A 109 -1.55 -12.75 10.81
CA LYS A 109 -0.40 -13.15 11.64
C LYS A 109 0.44 -11.95 12.05
N ASP A 110 0.84 -11.91 13.31
CA ASP A 110 1.88 -10.99 13.79
C ASP A 110 3.26 -11.64 13.61
N VAL A 111 4.18 -10.92 12.96
CA VAL A 111 5.55 -11.38 12.70
C VAL A 111 6.49 -10.77 13.73
N GLU A 112 6.34 -9.46 13.97
CA GLU A 112 7.03 -8.65 14.99
C GLU A 112 6.07 -7.55 15.48
N ASP A 113 6.39 -6.83 16.55
CA ASP A 113 5.53 -5.79 17.15
C ASP A 113 5.12 -4.69 16.15
N ASN A 114 5.95 -4.44 15.15
CA ASN A 114 5.74 -3.44 14.13
C ASN A 114 5.53 -4.04 12.73
N LEU A 115 5.32 -5.35 12.63
CA LEU A 115 5.24 -6.09 11.36
C LEU A 115 4.18 -7.18 11.43
N SER A 116 3.09 -7.00 10.68
CA SER A 116 1.98 -7.96 10.63
C SER A 116 1.64 -8.33 9.19
N ILE A 117 0.98 -9.48 9.01
CA ILE A 117 0.42 -9.95 7.75
C ILE A 117 -1.09 -9.77 7.79
N VAL A 118 -1.65 -9.16 6.76
CA VAL A 118 -3.03 -8.72 6.69
C VAL A 118 -3.68 -9.20 5.38
N LEU A 119 -4.92 -9.65 5.48
CA LEU A 119 -5.81 -9.87 4.36
C LEU A 119 -6.63 -8.61 4.09
N LEU A 120 -6.60 -8.12 2.86
CA LEU A 120 -7.49 -7.08 2.36
C LEU A 120 -8.42 -7.69 1.31
N LYS A 121 -9.74 -7.50 1.44
CA LYS A 121 -10.72 -7.89 0.42
C LYS A 121 -11.58 -6.72 0.00
N PHE A 122 -11.79 -6.66 -1.30
CA PHE A 122 -12.61 -5.68 -1.96
C PHE A 122 -13.95 -6.30 -2.39
N GLY A 123 -15.03 -5.56 -2.16
CA GLY A 123 -16.40 -6.03 -2.31
C GLY A 123 -16.84 -6.32 -3.75
N GLU A 124 -18.00 -6.95 -3.89
CA GLU A 124 -18.62 -7.14 -5.22
C GLU A 124 -19.14 -5.81 -5.81
N ASN A 125 -19.51 -4.87 -4.93
CA ASN A 125 -19.94 -3.52 -5.29
C ASN A 125 -18.79 -2.59 -5.64
N SER A 126 -17.53 -3.03 -5.44
CA SER A 126 -16.37 -2.26 -5.85
C SER A 126 -16.40 -2.00 -7.35
N LYS A 127 -15.62 -1.00 -7.78
CA LYS A 127 -15.51 -0.69 -9.22
C LYS A 127 -15.14 -1.96 -9.99
N PRO A 128 -15.56 -2.11 -11.26
CA PRO A 128 -15.38 -3.35 -12.03
C PRO A 128 -13.98 -3.97 -11.99
N LEU A 129 -12.96 -3.13 -11.73
CA LEU A 129 -11.54 -3.48 -11.67
C LEU A 129 -11.08 -4.05 -10.30
N PHE A 130 -11.79 -3.74 -9.21
CA PHE A 130 -11.50 -4.20 -7.85
C PHE A 130 -12.46 -5.29 -7.35
N ARG A 131 -13.50 -5.63 -8.14
CA ARG A 131 -14.47 -6.65 -7.74
C ARG A 131 -13.78 -7.98 -7.44
N LYS A 132 -14.14 -8.56 -6.30
CA LYS A 132 -13.66 -9.89 -5.85
C LYS A 132 -12.14 -9.95 -5.70
N ARG A 133 -11.45 -8.82 -5.54
CA ARG A 133 -10.00 -8.80 -5.35
C ARG A 133 -9.65 -9.03 -3.90
N GLU A 134 -8.64 -9.85 -3.68
CA GLU A 134 -8.00 -9.99 -2.38
C GLU A 134 -6.50 -9.77 -2.48
N PHE A 135 -5.92 -9.24 -1.42
CA PHE A 135 -4.49 -9.04 -1.26
C PHE A 135 -4.07 -9.62 0.08
N ILE A 136 -2.98 -10.37 0.09
CA ILE A 136 -2.31 -10.80 1.32
C ILE A 136 -1.02 -9.99 1.37
N VAL A 137 -0.97 -9.05 2.30
CA VAL A 137 0.11 -8.06 2.41
C VAL A 137 0.81 -8.20 3.75
N TYR A 138 2.09 -7.85 3.80
CA TYR A 138 2.68 -7.42 5.05
C TYR A 138 2.43 -5.93 5.24
N GLU A 139 2.38 -5.49 6.49
CA GLU A 139 2.34 -4.10 6.89
C GLU A 139 3.44 -3.89 7.94
N ARG A 140 4.39 -2.99 7.64
CA ARG A 140 5.43 -2.56 8.57
C ARG A 140 5.20 -1.12 8.99
N ARG A 141 5.35 -0.84 10.27
CA ARG A 141 5.30 0.50 10.85
C ARG A 141 6.66 0.85 11.41
N GLU A 142 7.20 1.99 11.03
CA GLU A 142 8.53 2.40 11.47
C GLU A 142 8.54 3.89 11.81
N THR A 143 9.27 4.26 12.86
CA THR A 143 9.53 5.65 13.22
C THR A 143 11.03 5.85 13.08
N MET A 144 11.41 6.74 12.17
CA MET A 144 12.81 7.10 11.92
C MET A 144 13.34 7.97 13.07
N GLU A 145 14.66 8.12 13.14
CA GLU A 145 15.33 8.90 14.20
C GLU A 145 14.93 10.39 14.18
N ASP A 146 14.61 10.93 13.00
CA ASP A 146 14.12 12.30 12.81
C ASP A 146 12.63 12.48 13.14
N GLY A 147 11.95 11.41 13.56
CA GLY A 147 10.53 11.38 13.85
C GLY A 147 9.62 11.16 12.64
N THR A 148 10.17 10.91 11.45
CA THR A 148 9.40 10.52 10.27
C THR A 148 8.71 9.18 10.50
N LEU A 149 7.41 9.13 10.25
CA LEU A 149 6.61 7.90 10.37
C LEU A 149 6.45 7.26 9.01
N VAL A 150 6.76 5.97 8.90
CA VAL A 150 6.62 5.19 7.67
C VAL A 150 5.70 4.00 7.90
N VAL A 151 4.79 3.78 6.96
CA VAL A 151 3.92 2.61 6.92
C VAL A 151 4.08 1.96 5.57
N ALA A 152 4.76 0.81 5.52
CA ALA A 152 5.09 0.09 4.31
C ALA A 152 4.21 -1.13 4.13
N VAL A 153 3.61 -1.28 2.95
CA VAL A 153 2.64 -2.33 2.64
C VAL A 153 2.97 -2.94 1.27
N ALA A 154 3.18 -4.25 1.21
CA ALA A 154 3.28 -4.95 -0.06
C ALA A 154 2.79 -6.39 0.03
N SER A 155 2.44 -6.97 -1.10
CA SER A 155 1.96 -8.34 -1.19
C SER A 155 3.07 -9.35 -0.93
N LEU A 156 2.71 -10.43 -0.24
CA LEU A 156 3.56 -11.61 -0.16
C LEU A 156 3.64 -12.31 -1.53
N PRO A 157 4.76 -13.02 -1.82
CA PRO A 157 4.86 -13.91 -2.97
C PRO A 157 3.69 -14.88 -3.01
N LYS A 158 3.24 -15.20 -4.23
CA LYS A 158 2.04 -16.00 -4.46
C LYS A 158 2.06 -17.33 -3.70
N GLU A 159 3.23 -17.97 -3.64
CA GLU A 159 3.45 -19.26 -2.99
C GLU A 159 3.34 -19.14 -1.47
N ILE A 160 3.98 -18.13 -0.88
CA ILE A 160 3.89 -17.82 0.56
C ILE A 160 2.45 -17.46 0.94
N ALA A 161 1.82 -16.60 0.14
CA ALA A 161 0.44 -16.18 0.34
C ALA A 161 -0.54 -17.35 0.27
N ALA A 162 -0.32 -18.31 -0.65
CA ALA A 162 -1.14 -19.51 -0.78
C ALA A 162 -0.96 -20.48 0.40
N GLY A 163 0.27 -20.60 0.94
CA GLY A 163 0.55 -21.39 2.13
C GLY A 163 -0.10 -20.83 3.40
N LEU A 164 -0.20 -19.50 3.53
CA LEU A 164 -0.84 -18.85 4.67
C LEU A 164 -2.37 -18.83 4.59
N LEU A 165 -2.91 -18.50 3.42
CA LEU A 165 -4.34 -18.48 3.18
C LEU A 165 -4.60 -18.88 1.73
N PRO A 166 -5.06 -20.13 1.50
CA PRO A 166 -5.42 -20.59 0.17
C PRO A 166 -6.44 -19.68 -0.49
N LYS A 167 -6.33 -19.53 -1.80
CA LYS A 167 -7.24 -18.69 -2.59
C LYS A 167 -8.66 -19.27 -2.53
N GLN A 168 -9.61 -18.44 -2.13
CA GLN A 168 -11.03 -18.82 -2.11
C GLN A 168 -11.59 -18.91 -3.53
N ASN A 169 -12.56 -19.81 -3.76
CA ASN A 169 -13.27 -19.90 -5.03
C ASN A 169 -13.90 -18.53 -5.37
N ASN A 170 -13.80 -18.10 -6.64
CA ASN A 170 -14.26 -16.81 -7.19
C ASN A 170 -13.53 -15.53 -6.76
N ALA A 171 -12.53 -15.57 -5.88
CA ALA A 171 -11.68 -14.41 -5.61
C ALA A 171 -10.60 -14.25 -6.70
N ILE A 172 -10.05 -13.05 -6.89
CA ILE A 172 -8.85 -12.80 -7.71
C ILE A 172 -7.77 -12.23 -6.80
N ARG A 173 -6.67 -12.98 -6.61
CA ARG A 173 -5.55 -12.50 -5.83
C ARG A 173 -4.76 -11.47 -6.63
N GLY A 174 -4.80 -10.21 -6.21
CA GLY A 174 -4.01 -9.14 -6.80
C GLY A 174 -2.58 -9.11 -6.25
N LEU A 175 -1.72 -8.32 -6.87
CA LEU A 175 -0.33 -8.11 -6.44
C LEU A 175 -0.11 -6.61 -6.18
N LEU A 176 0.00 -6.25 -4.91
CA LEU A 176 0.43 -4.93 -4.49
C LEU A 176 1.96 -4.93 -4.43
N VAL A 177 2.62 -4.34 -5.43
CA VAL A 177 4.08 -4.35 -5.52
C VAL A 177 4.69 -3.53 -4.38
N GLN A 178 4.11 -2.36 -4.13
CA GLN A 178 4.43 -1.50 -2.99
C GLN A 178 3.30 -0.51 -2.78
N SER A 179 3.07 -0.15 -1.53
CA SER A 179 2.18 0.91 -1.11
C SER A 179 2.64 1.42 0.24
N GLY A 180 2.40 2.68 0.54
CA GLY A 180 2.69 3.14 1.88
C GLY A 180 2.68 4.64 2.05
N TRP A 181 2.79 5.03 3.32
CA TRP A 181 2.80 6.40 3.78
C TRP A 181 4.19 6.75 4.29
N VAL A 182 4.66 7.93 3.94
CA VAL A 182 5.78 8.62 4.61
C VAL A 182 5.24 9.92 5.15
N VAL A 183 5.31 10.11 6.46
CA VAL A 183 4.74 11.26 7.15
C VAL A 183 5.86 12.01 7.84
N GLU A 184 6.29 13.09 7.21
CA GLU A 184 7.39 13.95 7.64
C GLU A 184 6.82 15.05 8.54
N LYS A 185 7.40 15.24 9.72
CA LYS A 185 7.05 16.36 10.59
C LYS A 185 7.64 17.66 10.02
N LEU A 186 6.90 18.76 10.10
CA LEU A 186 7.45 20.09 9.82
C LEU A 186 7.80 20.83 11.12
N GLU A 187 8.73 21.79 11.01
CA GLU A 187 9.19 22.60 12.14
C GLU A 187 8.08 23.50 12.70
N ASP A 188 7.09 23.88 11.88
CA ASP A 188 5.93 24.64 12.35
C ASP A 188 4.99 23.77 13.21
N LEU A 189 4.47 24.36 14.29
CA LEU A 189 3.66 23.69 15.30
C LEU A 189 2.46 22.97 14.65
N ASN A 190 2.52 21.63 14.64
CA ASN A 190 1.49 20.71 14.18
C ASN A 190 1.23 20.73 12.66
N SER A 191 2.26 20.78 11.82
CA SER A 191 2.08 20.46 10.39
C SER A 191 2.89 19.23 9.99
N CYS A 192 2.44 18.54 8.95
CA CYS A 192 3.17 17.41 8.38
C CYS A 192 3.09 17.40 6.85
N VAL A 193 4.07 16.76 6.22
CA VAL A 193 4.00 16.40 4.81
C VAL A 193 3.72 14.92 4.72
N VAL A 194 2.62 14.57 4.04
CA VAL A 194 2.26 13.19 3.76
C VAL A 194 2.59 12.87 2.32
N THR A 195 3.44 11.88 2.14
CA THR A 195 3.67 11.25 0.85
C THR A 195 3.05 9.87 0.86
N TYR A 196 2.11 9.62 -0.05
CA TYR A 196 1.56 8.30 -0.31
C TYR A 196 2.09 7.79 -1.65
N VAL A 197 2.59 6.57 -1.66
CA VAL A 197 3.13 5.91 -2.85
C VAL A 197 2.36 4.63 -3.08
N VAL A 198 2.05 4.32 -4.33
CA VAL A 198 1.40 3.06 -4.70
C VAL A 198 1.86 2.57 -6.05
N GLN A 199 2.16 1.27 -6.11
CA GLN A 199 2.39 0.50 -7.31
C GLN A 199 1.59 -0.79 -7.21
N LEU A 200 0.56 -0.90 -8.04
CA LEU A 200 -0.36 -2.03 -8.06
C LEU A 200 -0.23 -2.76 -9.39
N ASP A 201 -0.06 -4.07 -9.33
CA ASP A 201 -0.37 -4.96 -10.43
C ASP A 201 -1.75 -5.57 -10.17
N PRO A 202 -2.77 -5.12 -10.93
CA PRO A 202 -4.11 -5.66 -10.80
C PRO A 202 -4.24 -7.04 -11.45
N ALA A 203 -3.18 -7.84 -11.60
CA ALA A 203 -3.12 -9.26 -11.99
C ALA A 203 -4.32 -9.76 -12.83
N GLY A 204 -4.17 -9.79 -14.16
CA GLY A 204 -5.22 -10.18 -15.12
C GLY A 204 -5.12 -9.34 -16.40
N TRP A 205 -5.96 -9.62 -17.41
CA TRP A 205 -6.02 -8.77 -18.59
C TRP A 205 -6.77 -7.47 -18.26
N LEU A 206 -6.06 -6.35 -18.27
CA LEU A 206 -6.63 -5.02 -18.07
C LEU A 206 -6.03 -4.01 -19.05
N PRO A 207 -6.85 -3.22 -19.77
CA PRO A 207 -6.32 -2.18 -20.64
C PRO A 207 -5.57 -1.10 -19.83
N LYS A 208 -4.43 -0.64 -20.36
CA LYS A 208 -3.52 0.32 -19.67
C LYS A 208 -4.20 1.60 -19.18
N TYR A 209 -5.20 2.09 -19.91
CA TYR A 209 -5.98 3.27 -19.52
C TYR A 209 -6.69 3.07 -18.17
N PHE A 210 -7.23 1.87 -17.93
CA PHE A 210 -7.93 1.56 -16.68
C PHE A 210 -6.96 1.42 -15.51
N VAL A 211 -5.78 0.83 -15.71
CA VAL A 211 -4.74 0.72 -14.68
C VAL A 211 -4.31 2.12 -14.21
N ASN A 212 -4.06 3.04 -15.15
CA ASN A 212 -3.67 4.40 -14.80
C ASN A 212 -4.79 5.14 -14.04
N ARG A 213 -6.04 5.04 -14.50
CA ARG A 213 -7.19 5.68 -13.83
C ARG A 213 -7.47 5.08 -12.45
N LEU A 214 -7.16 3.80 -12.25
CA LEU A 214 -7.28 3.10 -10.97
C LEU A 214 -6.26 3.63 -9.97
N SER A 215 -5.00 3.66 -10.36
CA SER A 215 -3.92 4.14 -9.50
C SER A 215 -4.04 5.62 -9.19
N THR A 216 -4.50 6.45 -10.14
CA THR A 216 -4.86 7.86 -9.84
C THR A 216 -5.97 7.95 -8.79
N LYS A 217 -6.95 7.04 -8.78
CA LYS A 217 -7.98 7.03 -7.72
C LYS A 217 -7.47 6.53 -6.38
N LEU A 218 -6.54 5.56 -6.38
CA LEU A 218 -5.91 5.08 -5.15
C LEU A 218 -5.13 6.20 -4.46
N VAL A 219 -4.40 7.03 -5.22
CA VAL A 219 -3.72 8.19 -4.62
C VAL A 219 -4.67 9.32 -4.21
N MET A 220 -5.88 9.38 -4.78
CA MET A 220 -6.93 10.32 -4.34
C MET A 220 -7.61 9.91 -3.03
N ILE A 221 -7.32 8.72 -2.49
CA ILE A 221 -7.83 8.30 -1.18
C ILE A 221 -7.37 9.23 -0.06
N ILE A 222 -6.26 9.92 -0.30
CA ILE A 222 -5.73 10.96 0.57
C ILE A 222 -6.72 12.13 0.76
N GLU A 223 -7.61 12.41 -0.20
CA GLU A 223 -8.66 13.43 -0.03
C GLU A 223 -9.78 12.98 0.91
N ASN A 224 -10.10 11.69 0.93
CA ASN A 224 -11.04 11.15 1.91
C ASN A 224 -10.44 11.22 3.31
N LEU A 225 -9.15 10.85 3.43
CA LEU A 225 -8.39 10.99 4.67
C LEU A 225 -8.30 12.44 5.14
N ARG A 226 -8.06 13.39 4.21
CA ARG A 226 -8.13 14.83 4.49
C ARG A 226 -9.42 15.22 5.18
N LYS A 227 -10.56 14.81 4.63
CA LYS A 227 -11.88 15.18 5.17
C LYS A 227 -12.10 14.64 6.58
N LEU A 228 -11.50 13.48 6.90
CA LEU A 228 -11.57 12.89 8.23
C LEU A 228 -10.67 13.61 9.24
N VAL A 229 -9.47 14.03 8.81
CA VAL A 229 -8.48 14.67 9.70
C VAL A 229 -8.68 16.19 9.80
N GLN A 230 -9.26 16.83 8.78
CA GLN A 230 -9.61 18.25 8.70
C GLN A 230 -11.09 18.40 8.29
N PRO A 231 -12.06 18.18 9.19
CA PRO A 231 -13.48 18.31 8.85
C PRO A 231 -13.91 19.76 8.53
N ASN A 232 -13.11 20.76 8.91
CA ASN A 232 -13.33 22.16 8.58
C ASN A 232 -12.25 22.66 7.61
N PRO A 233 -12.60 23.28 6.48
CA PRO A 233 -11.61 23.91 5.62
C PRO A 233 -10.92 25.06 6.38
N PRO A 234 -9.63 25.34 6.08
CA PRO A 234 -8.99 26.54 6.62
C PRO A 234 -9.81 27.77 6.21
N ARG A 235 -10.14 28.62 7.19
CA ARG A 235 -10.76 29.92 6.95
C ARG A 235 -9.82 30.83 6.17
#